data_AF-A0A9W4W1V3-F1
#
_entry.id   AF-A0A9W4W1V3-F1
#
_cell.length_a   1.000
_cell.length_b   1.000
_cell.length_c   1.000
_cell.angle_alpha   90.00
_cell.angle_beta   90.00
_cell.angle_gamma   90.00
#
_symmetry.space_group_name_H-M   'P 1'
#
loop_
_entity.id
_entity.type
_entity.pdbx_description
1 polymer ?
#
loop_
_entity_poly.entity_id
_entity_poly.type
_entity_poly.pdbx_seq_one_letter_code
_entity_poly.pdbx_strand_id
1 'polypeptide(L)'
;MPFRFNMLLQDAGIEPSSVRLLRHQDNRSAKGRSPYELWRDNRPAFEEYQRVQTFSNRAKLQASFWASFVVTSTGETLFAGLYSCQYSGINEVDIPWPHAPGTDAAGTRDIYALELDLRFEDLQGRLVIEWGLGGRAWIQRADFQEKAVTEIWRSFREPEFPGFTEFIADLSSIERLPATWSTALAAVKGVYLLTCPRTKEQYVGSATGADGFYGRWLTYRDGHGGNVGLKSRDPSDYRVSILEVAGDNSLPEDILTKESLWKRKLQSGAMGLNRN
;
A
#
# COMPACT_ATOMS: atom_id res chain seq x y z
N MET A 1 10.58 -11.00 27.40
CA MET A 1 10.80 -9.63 26.86
C MET A 1 10.51 -9.69 25.36
N PRO A 2 9.70 -8.79 24.79
CA PRO A 2 9.50 -8.76 23.34
C PRO A 2 10.84 -8.45 22.65
N PHE A 3 11.10 -9.13 21.53
CA PHE A 3 12.25 -8.81 20.68
C PHE A 3 12.04 -7.45 20.02
N ARG A 4 13.01 -6.55 20.11
CA ARG A 4 12.86 -5.14 19.70
C ARG A 4 13.94 -4.74 18.71
N PHE A 5 13.62 -3.83 17.80
CA PHE A 5 14.57 -3.33 16.81
C PHE A 5 15.82 -2.71 17.47
N ASN A 6 15.65 -2.07 18.63
CA ASN A 6 16.76 -1.51 19.40
C ASN A 6 17.79 -2.55 19.84
N MET A 7 17.38 -3.80 20.06
CA MET A 7 18.31 -4.89 20.40
C MET A 7 19.24 -5.19 19.21
N LEU A 8 18.72 -5.15 17.98
CA LEU A 8 19.52 -5.30 16.76
C LEU A 8 20.50 -4.13 16.59
N LEU A 9 20.05 -2.89 16.84
CA LEU A 9 20.92 -1.72 16.82
C LEU A 9 22.09 -1.86 17.80
N GLN A 10 21.78 -2.22 19.05
CA GLN A 10 22.78 -2.37 20.12
C GLN A 10 23.76 -3.50 19.83
N ASP A 11 23.29 -4.65 19.33
CA ASP A 11 24.14 -5.78 18.94
C ASP A 11 25.13 -5.40 17.82
N ALA A 12 24.69 -4.56 16.88
CA ALA A 12 25.53 -4.00 15.81
C ALA A 12 26.39 -2.79 16.25
N GLY A 13 26.41 -2.43 17.54
CA GLY A 13 27.16 -1.31 18.08
C GLY A 13 26.62 0.08 17.66
N ILE A 14 25.34 0.17 17.33
CA ILE A 14 24.66 1.42 16.95
C ILE A 14 23.85 1.95 18.13
N GLU A 15 24.22 3.13 18.62
CA GLU A 15 23.47 3.82 19.66
C GLU A 15 22.08 4.23 19.17
N PRO A 16 20.96 3.79 19.80
CA PRO A 16 19.62 4.11 19.33
C PRO A 16 19.31 5.61 19.25
N SER A 17 19.96 6.45 20.06
CA SER A 17 19.81 7.91 20.02
C SER A 17 20.33 8.53 18.70
N SER A 18 21.28 7.86 18.05
CA SER A 18 21.85 8.22 16.75
C SER A 18 20.99 7.80 15.56
N VAL A 19 19.84 7.14 15.79
CA VAL A 19 18.97 6.59 14.75
C VAL A 19 17.63 7.32 14.68
N ARG A 20 17.17 7.61 13.46
CA ARG A 20 15.77 7.95 13.17
C ARG A 20 15.10 6.79 12.46
N LEU A 21 13.89 6.46 12.92
CA LEU A 21 13.01 5.49 12.29
C LEU A 21 12.12 6.26 11.30
N LEU A 22 12.12 5.87 10.04
CA LEU A 22 11.32 6.49 8.99
C LEU A 22 10.31 5.49 8.44
N ARG A 23 9.00 5.74 8.57
CA ARG A 23 7.95 4.91 7.96
C ARG A 23 7.37 5.57 6.73
N HIS A 24 7.83 5.12 5.57
CA HIS A 24 7.44 5.67 4.28
C HIS A 24 6.09 5.11 3.83
N GLN A 25 5.11 6.00 3.75
CA GLN A 25 3.81 5.78 3.14
C GLN A 25 3.35 7.11 2.54
N ASP A 26 3.23 7.19 1.23
CA ASP A 26 2.88 8.43 0.53
C ASP A 26 1.62 8.25 -0.32
N ASN A 27 0.52 8.86 0.14
CA ASN A 27 -0.78 8.78 -0.52
C ASN A 27 -0.84 9.59 -1.83
N ARG A 28 0.20 10.39 -2.15
CA ARG A 28 0.31 11.12 -3.41
C ARG A 28 0.95 10.27 -4.52
N SER A 29 1.48 9.09 -4.16
CA SER A 29 2.18 8.23 -5.12
C SER A 29 1.26 7.84 -6.26
N ALA A 30 1.79 7.92 -7.48
CA ALA A 30 1.15 7.31 -8.64
C ALA A 30 1.10 5.79 -8.47
N LYS A 31 0.14 5.16 -9.15
CA LYS A 31 0.01 3.70 -9.18
C LYS A 31 1.33 3.05 -9.64
N GLY A 32 1.80 2.04 -8.89
CA GLY A 32 3.05 1.35 -9.21
C GLY A 32 4.32 2.08 -8.74
N ARG A 33 4.19 3.18 -8.00
CA ARG A 33 5.32 4.04 -7.57
C ARG A 33 5.25 4.44 -6.09
N SER A 34 4.53 3.68 -5.28
CA SER A 34 4.59 3.85 -3.82
C SER A 34 6.02 3.65 -3.30
N PRO A 35 6.39 4.18 -2.12
CA PRO A 35 7.72 3.96 -1.57
C PRO A 35 8.12 2.47 -1.46
N TYR A 36 7.15 1.60 -1.18
CA TYR A 36 7.34 0.14 -1.18
C TYR A 36 7.67 -0.40 -2.57
N GLU A 37 6.94 0.02 -3.61
CA GLU A 37 7.17 -0.40 -4.99
C GLU A 37 8.49 0.17 -5.53
N LEU A 38 8.82 1.42 -5.22
CA LEU A 38 10.13 1.99 -5.54
C LEU A 38 11.25 1.18 -4.88
N TRP A 39 11.14 0.89 -3.58
CA TRP A 39 12.14 0.12 -2.87
C TRP A 39 12.33 -1.30 -3.45
N ARG A 40 11.23 -1.94 -3.83
CA ARG A 40 11.20 -3.31 -4.39
C ARG A 40 11.73 -3.38 -5.82
N ASP A 41 11.28 -2.49 -6.69
CA ASP A 41 11.49 -2.59 -8.15
C ASP A 41 12.55 -1.63 -8.69
N ASN A 42 12.84 -0.54 -7.98
CA ASN A 42 13.76 0.50 -8.40
C ASN A 42 14.44 1.18 -7.20
N ARG A 43 15.34 0.45 -6.54
CA ARG A 43 16.05 0.90 -5.34
C ARG A 43 16.67 2.31 -5.46
N PRO A 44 17.33 2.67 -6.57
CA PRO A 44 17.83 4.04 -6.75
C PRO A 44 16.73 5.11 -6.68
N ALA A 45 15.55 4.85 -7.25
CA ALA A 45 14.43 5.79 -7.17
C ALA A 45 13.87 5.94 -5.75
N PHE A 46 13.89 4.87 -4.94
CA PHE A 46 13.55 4.96 -3.51
C PHE A 46 14.56 5.80 -2.73
N GLU A 47 15.85 5.66 -3.04
CA GLU A 47 16.93 6.43 -2.40
C GLU A 47 16.86 7.91 -2.76
N GLU A 48 16.60 8.24 -4.02
CA GLU A 48 16.28 9.60 -4.47
C GLU A 48 15.00 10.15 -3.82
N TYR A 49 14.00 9.30 -3.59
CA TYR A 49 12.77 9.72 -2.90
C TYR A 49 13.03 10.10 -1.43
N GLN A 50 13.73 9.26 -0.67
CA GLN A 50 13.91 9.50 0.77
C GLN A 50 14.95 10.58 1.08
N ARG A 51 15.91 10.85 0.20
CA ARG A 51 16.96 11.84 0.44
C ARG A 51 16.50 13.30 0.36
N VAL A 52 15.37 13.56 -0.30
CA VAL A 52 14.81 14.90 -0.51
C VAL A 52 13.75 15.16 0.56
N GLN A 53 13.92 16.21 1.37
CA GLN A 53 13.09 16.45 2.54
C GLN A 53 12.65 17.91 2.68
N THR A 54 11.50 18.12 3.31
CA THR A 54 11.02 19.47 3.61
C THR A 54 11.79 20.08 4.78
N PHE A 55 12.00 21.41 4.75
CA PHE A 55 12.72 22.14 5.82
C PHE A 55 12.11 21.93 7.22
N SER A 56 10.80 21.74 7.29
CA SER A 56 10.08 21.45 8.55
C SER A 56 10.53 20.16 9.24
N ASN A 57 11.12 19.21 8.50
CA ASN A 57 11.59 17.95 9.05
C ASN A 57 13.06 17.99 9.50
N ARG A 58 13.82 19.04 9.15
CA ARG A 58 15.28 19.12 9.39
C ARG A 58 15.68 18.78 10.83
N ALA A 59 15.04 19.42 11.81
CA ALA A 59 15.32 19.19 13.22
C ALA A 59 15.01 17.74 13.66
N LYS A 60 14.00 17.11 13.07
CA LYS A 60 13.59 15.73 13.40
C LYS A 60 14.51 14.70 12.75
N LEU A 61 15.06 15.01 11.59
CA LEU A 61 15.90 14.12 10.79
C LEU A 61 17.39 14.16 11.18
N GLN A 62 17.79 15.10 12.04
CA GLN A 62 19.16 15.22 12.53
C GLN A 62 19.58 13.96 13.32
N ALA A 63 20.33 13.09 12.67
CA ALA A 63 20.84 11.82 13.19
C ALA A 63 21.94 11.27 12.27
N SER A 64 22.77 10.37 12.80
CA SER A 64 23.82 9.70 12.04
C SER A 64 23.27 8.63 11.11
N PHE A 65 22.17 7.98 11.53
CA PHE A 65 21.55 6.90 10.78
C PHE A 65 20.06 7.09 10.62
N TRP A 66 19.56 6.70 9.44
CA TRP A 66 18.13 6.50 9.18
C TRP A 66 17.86 5.01 9.00
N ALA A 67 17.02 4.44 9.85
CA ALA A 67 16.42 3.14 9.63
C ALA A 67 15.10 3.34 8.89
N SER A 68 15.11 3.04 7.60
CA SER A 68 13.98 3.25 6.71
C SER A 68 13.09 2.01 6.68
N PHE A 69 11.78 2.24 6.74
CA PHE A 69 10.74 1.24 6.67
C PHE A 69 9.73 1.64 5.60
N VAL A 70 9.20 0.67 4.87
CA VAL A 70 8.17 0.86 3.85
C VAL A 70 6.89 0.14 4.27
N VAL A 71 5.75 0.71 3.90
CA VAL A 71 4.45 0.09 4.14
C VAL A 71 4.09 -0.82 2.97
N THR A 72 3.96 -2.11 3.22
CA THR A 72 3.60 -3.11 2.20
C THR A 72 2.17 -2.91 1.71
N SER A 73 1.80 -3.60 0.63
CA SER A 73 0.42 -3.67 0.11
C SER A 73 -0.60 -4.13 1.15
N THR A 74 -0.18 -4.98 2.10
CA THR A 74 -0.96 -5.53 3.22
C THR A 74 -0.95 -4.63 4.45
N GLY A 75 -0.20 -3.52 4.45
CA GLY A 75 -0.16 -2.54 5.53
C GLY A 75 0.91 -2.80 6.60
N GLU A 76 1.74 -3.82 6.42
CA GLU A 76 2.85 -4.16 7.33
C GLU A 76 3.98 -3.13 7.21
N THR A 77 4.75 -2.95 8.28
CA THR A 77 5.90 -2.02 8.29
C THR A 77 7.19 -2.81 8.15
N LEU A 78 7.67 -2.90 6.91
CA LEU A 78 8.79 -3.73 6.49
C LEU A 78 10.08 -2.92 6.50
N PHE A 79 11.14 -3.49 7.05
CA PHE A 79 12.46 -2.87 7.07
C PHE A 79 13.04 -2.79 5.66
N ALA A 80 13.33 -1.56 5.21
CA ALA A 80 13.84 -1.26 3.88
C ALA A 80 15.37 -1.22 3.85
N GLY A 81 15.99 -0.73 4.93
CA GLY A 81 17.44 -0.61 5.04
C GLY A 81 17.86 0.37 6.13
N LEU A 82 19.14 0.29 6.52
CA LEU A 82 19.81 1.25 7.37
C LEU A 82 20.70 2.12 6.50
N TYR A 83 20.67 3.43 6.69
CA TYR A 83 21.45 4.38 5.91
C TYR A 83 22.26 5.26 6.83
N SER A 84 23.55 5.44 6.53
CA SER A 84 24.28 6.60 7.06
C SER A 84 23.69 7.85 6.42
N CYS A 85 23.59 8.93 7.20
CA CYS A 85 22.93 10.15 6.75
C CYS A 85 23.77 11.37 7.07
N GLN A 86 24.08 12.16 6.04
CA GLN A 86 24.73 13.45 6.16
C GLN A 86 23.91 14.53 5.45
N TYR A 87 23.65 15.65 6.12
CA TYR A 87 23.02 16.80 5.48
C TYR A 87 23.98 17.41 4.45
N SER A 88 23.51 17.52 3.20
CA SER A 88 24.30 17.99 2.05
C SER A 88 23.98 19.43 1.64
N GLY A 89 22.91 20.02 2.17
CA GLY A 89 22.49 21.38 1.83
C GLY A 89 21.10 21.42 1.22
N ILE A 90 20.84 22.49 0.47
CA ILE A 90 19.57 22.74 -0.22
C ILE A 90 19.73 22.33 -1.69
N ASN A 91 18.68 21.82 -2.32
CA ASN A 91 18.73 21.46 -3.74
C ASN A 91 19.03 22.67 -4.64
N GLU A 92 20.04 22.55 -5.51
CA GLU A 92 20.44 23.63 -6.43
C GLU A 92 19.65 23.61 -7.74
N VAL A 93 19.04 22.47 -8.07
CA VAL A 93 18.26 22.25 -9.30
C VAL A 93 16.87 21.72 -8.95
N ASP A 94 15.97 21.80 -9.92
CA ASP A 94 14.65 21.16 -9.82
C ASP A 94 14.80 19.64 -9.74
N ILE A 95 14.12 19.02 -8.78
CA ILE A 95 14.18 17.57 -8.55
C ILE A 95 12.81 16.95 -8.86
N PRO A 96 12.72 16.08 -9.89
CA PRO A 96 11.51 15.33 -10.16
C PRO A 96 11.15 14.38 -9.02
N TRP A 97 9.86 14.25 -8.72
CA TRP A 97 9.38 13.28 -7.75
C TRP A 97 9.45 11.86 -8.32
N PRO A 98 10.16 10.92 -7.67
CA PRO A 98 10.23 9.54 -8.17
C PRO A 98 8.88 8.81 -8.07
N HIS A 99 8.07 9.18 -7.08
CA HIS A 99 6.83 8.51 -6.70
C HIS A 99 5.58 9.03 -7.43
N ALA A 100 5.62 10.22 -8.05
CA ALA A 100 4.44 10.88 -8.64
C ALA A 100 4.84 11.92 -9.70
N PRO A 101 3.92 12.35 -10.58
CA PRO A 101 4.15 13.53 -11.41
C PRO A 101 4.34 14.77 -10.55
N GLY A 102 5.45 15.48 -10.75
CA GLY A 102 5.75 16.72 -10.04
C GLY A 102 7.25 16.94 -9.90
N THR A 103 7.62 18.13 -9.48
CA THR A 103 9.00 18.53 -9.21
C THR A 103 9.05 19.40 -7.95
N ASP A 104 10.12 19.27 -7.19
CA ASP A 104 10.50 20.26 -6.19
C ASP A 104 11.44 21.27 -6.84
N ALA A 105 11.07 22.55 -6.85
CA ALA A 105 11.88 23.61 -7.43
C ALA A 105 13.22 23.78 -6.69
N ALA A 106 14.24 24.25 -7.40
CA ALA A 106 15.52 24.66 -6.81
C ALA A 106 15.33 25.56 -5.58
N GLY A 107 16.08 25.32 -4.51
CA GLY A 107 16.05 26.13 -3.30
C GLY A 107 14.94 25.78 -2.29
N THR A 108 14.15 24.71 -2.50
CA THR A 108 12.93 24.43 -1.72
C THR A 108 12.98 23.18 -0.84
N ARG A 109 14.06 22.39 -0.93
CA ARG A 109 14.20 21.12 -0.21
C ARG A 109 15.59 20.95 0.37
N ASP A 110 15.63 20.27 1.51
CA ASP A 110 16.86 19.73 2.08
C ASP A 110 17.26 18.45 1.36
N ILE A 111 18.56 18.34 1.11
CA ILE A 111 19.19 17.15 0.52
C ILE A 111 20.08 16.50 1.55
N TYR A 112 19.96 15.19 1.64
CA TYR A 112 20.81 14.34 2.45
C TYR A 112 21.61 13.42 1.52
N ALA A 113 22.89 13.24 1.84
CA ALA A 113 23.70 12.16 1.30
C ALA A 113 23.40 10.92 2.15
N LEU A 114 22.97 9.86 1.48
CA LEU A 114 22.61 8.59 2.09
C LEU A 114 23.50 7.50 1.51
N GLU A 115 24.12 6.71 2.38
CA GLU A 115 24.85 5.51 1.98
C GLU A 115 24.24 4.31 2.70
N LEU A 116 23.94 3.26 1.94
CA LEU A 116 23.38 2.04 2.50
C LEU A 116 24.41 1.37 3.42
N ASP A 117 24.01 1.15 4.66
CA ASP A 117 24.80 0.43 5.65
C ASP A 117 24.43 -1.06 5.60
N LEU A 118 25.44 -1.90 5.38
CA LEU A 118 25.25 -3.33 5.12
C LEU A 118 25.10 -4.16 6.39
N ARG A 119 25.24 -3.59 7.60
CA ARG A 119 25.13 -4.34 8.87
C ARG A 119 23.80 -5.06 9.07
N PHE A 120 22.74 -4.61 8.39
CA PHE A 120 21.41 -5.24 8.40
C PHE A 120 20.92 -5.60 6.98
N GLU A 121 21.84 -5.87 6.04
CA GLU A 121 21.47 -6.24 4.68
C GLU A 121 20.57 -7.48 4.63
N ASP A 122 20.82 -8.45 5.51
CA ASP A 122 20.09 -9.71 5.61
C ASP A 122 18.68 -9.53 6.17
N LEU A 123 18.39 -8.41 6.83
CA LEU A 123 17.08 -8.08 7.39
C LEU A 123 16.21 -7.27 6.41
N GLN A 124 16.80 -6.72 5.34
CA GLN A 124 16.06 -5.96 4.35
C GLN A 124 14.99 -6.84 3.70
N GLY A 125 13.74 -6.35 3.68
CA GLY A 125 12.62 -7.12 3.14
C GLY A 125 12.21 -8.34 3.96
N ARG A 126 12.76 -8.52 5.17
CA ARG A 126 12.47 -9.69 6.02
C ARG A 126 11.99 -9.29 7.41
N LEU A 127 12.56 -8.23 7.97
CA LEU A 127 12.20 -7.74 9.30
C LEU A 127 10.92 -6.89 9.25
N VAL A 128 9.90 -7.32 9.98
CA VAL A 128 8.64 -6.57 10.15
C VAL A 128 8.54 -6.07 11.59
N ILE A 129 8.16 -4.80 11.74
CA ILE A 129 7.98 -4.17 13.05
C ILE A 129 6.55 -3.68 13.27
N GLU A 130 6.16 -3.60 14.54
CA GLU A 130 4.95 -2.90 14.93
C GLU A 130 5.24 -1.40 15.08
N TRP A 131 4.68 -0.57 14.19
CA TRP A 131 4.87 0.88 14.27
C TRP A 131 4.13 1.53 15.46
N GLY A 132 3.03 0.91 15.89
CA GLY A 132 2.14 1.40 16.95
C GLY A 132 1.08 2.41 16.47
N LEU A 133 0.23 2.86 17.39
CA LEU A 133 -0.91 3.76 17.15
C LEU A 133 -0.50 5.17 16.64
N GLY A 134 0.80 5.48 16.64
CA GLY A 134 1.39 6.73 16.14
C GLY A 134 1.55 6.81 14.62
N GLY A 135 0.65 6.20 13.82
CA GLY A 135 0.73 6.19 12.35
C GLY A 135 0.75 7.57 11.67
N ARG A 136 0.48 8.65 12.41
CA ARG A 136 0.58 10.04 11.94
C ARG A 136 2.01 10.59 11.94
N ALA A 137 2.88 10.07 12.80
CA ALA A 137 4.28 10.51 12.88
C ALA A 137 5.17 9.49 12.16
N TRP A 138 5.55 9.83 10.93
CA TRP A 138 6.38 8.99 10.07
C TRP A 138 7.87 9.04 10.43
N ILE A 139 8.34 10.10 11.11
CA ILE A 139 9.69 10.19 11.69
C ILE A 139 9.60 9.97 13.20
N GLN A 140 10.36 9.02 13.72
CA GLN A 140 10.47 8.74 15.16
C GLN A 140 11.93 8.53 15.57
N ARG A 141 12.22 8.61 16.86
CA ARG A 141 13.57 8.37 17.39
C ARG A 141 13.63 6.98 18.00
N ALA A 142 14.66 6.20 17.69
CA ALA A 142 14.75 4.83 18.19
C ALA A 142 14.92 4.77 19.71
N ASP A 143 15.58 5.74 20.33
CA ASP A 143 15.75 5.86 21.79
C ASP A 143 14.46 6.17 22.57
N PHE A 144 13.42 6.72 21.92
CA PHE A 144 12.13 7.01 22.56
C PHE A 144 11.00 6.05 22.13
N GLN A 145 11.21 5.30 21.06
CA GLN A 145 10.18 4.50 20.41
C GLN A 145 10.74 3.13 20.06
N GLU A 146 10.90 2.28 21.07
CA GLU A 146 11.37 0.92 20.86
C GLU A 146 10.32 0.08 20.13
N LYS A 147 10.58 -0.22 18.86
CA LYS A 147 9.65 -0.97 18.01
C LYS A 147 9.78 -2.45 18.27
N ALA A 148 8.66 -3.10 18.57
CA ALA A 148 8.59 -4.54 18.67
C ALA A 148 8.78 -5.14 17.26
N VAL A 149 9.64 -6.15 17.17
CA VAL A 149 9.77 -6.98 15.97
C VAL A 149 8.66 -8.02 16.03
N THR A 150 7.78 -8.01 15.03
CA THR A 150 6.66 -8.95 14.96
C THR A 150 7.06 -10.20 14.21
N GLU A 151 7.81 -10.05 13.12
CA GLU A 151 8.21 -11.16 12.25
C GLU A 151 9.60 -10.95 11.65
N ILE A 152 10.29 -12.05 11.36
CA ILE A 152 11.46 -12.10 10.48
C ILE A 152 11.21 -13.20 9.46
N TRP A 153 10.99 -12.84 8.21
CA TRP A 153 10.76 -13.79 7.14
C TRP A 153 12.05 -14.54 6.78
N ARG A 154 11.93 -15.76 6.22
CA ARG A 154 13.10 -16.51 5.72
C ARG A 154 13.67 -15.89 4.44
N SER A 155 12.79 -15.34 3.62
CA SER A 155 13.09 -14.61 2.39
C SER A 155 11.99 -13.57 2.18
N PHE A 156 12.29 -12.48 1.50
CA PHE A 156 11.25 -11.57 1.02
C PHE A 156 10.28 -12.35 0.12
N ARG A 157 8.97 -12.23 0.37
CA ARG A 157 7.93 -12.82 -0.49
C ARG A 157 6.72 -11.90 -0.46
N GLU A 158 6.22 -11.53 -1.64
CA GLU A 158 4.89 -10.95 -1.70
C GLU A 158 3.85 -12.01 -1.32
N PRO A 159 2.72 -11.62 -0.70
CA PRO A 159 1.67 -12.58 -0.42
C PRO A 159 1.21 -13.22 -1.73
N GLU A 160 1.07 -14.55 -1.72
CA GLU A 160 0.57 -15.26 -2.90
C GLU A 160 -0.85 -14.85 -3.19
N PHE A 161 -1.20 -14.77 -4.49
CA PHE A 161 -2.58 -14.53 -4.87
C PHE A 161 -3.44 -15.64 -4.28
N PRO A 162 -4.47 -15.33 -3.46
CA PRO A 162 -5.27 -16.35 -2.77
C PRO A 162 -6.11 -17.20 -3.73
N GLY A 163 -6.13 -16.84 -5.02
CA GLY A 163 -7.04 -17.38 -6.01
C GLY A 163 -8.35 -16.61 -6.02
N PHE A 164 -9.11 -16.73 -7.11
CA PHE A 164 -10.34 -15.96 -7.29
C PHE A 164 -11.42 -16.35 -6.27
N THR A 165 -11.48 -17.62 -5.87
CA THR A 165 -12.47 -18.13 -4.91
C THR A 165 -12.31 -17.57 -3.50
N GLU A 166 -11.07 -17.46 -3.02
CA GLU A 166 -10.75 -17.00 -1.66
C GLU A 166 -10.48 -15.48 -1.61
N PHE A 167 -10.61 -14.77 -2.75
CA PHE A 167 -10.32 -13.35 -2.81
C PHE A 167 -11.36 -12.52 -2.07
N ILE A 168 -10.91 -11.81 -1.03
CA ILE A 168 -11.69 -10.80 -0.30
C ILE A 168 -10.76 -9.61 -0.01
N ALA A 169 -11.23 -8.39 -0.28
CA ALA A 169 -10.49 -7.17 0.03
C ALA A 169 -11.43 -6.00 0.34
N ASP A 170 -10.95 -5.01 1.10
CA ASP A 170 -11.64 -3.71 1.20
C ASP A 170 -11.44 -2.94 -0.12
N LEU A 171 -12.49 -2.29 -0.65
CA LEU A 171 -12.42 -1.57 -1.93
C LEU A 171 -11.34 -0.48 -1.91
N SER A 172 -11.13 0.18 -0.78
CA SER A 172 -10.08 1.20 -0.62
C SER A 172 -8.64 0.65 -0.75
N SER A 173 -8.47 -0.67 -0.68
CA SER A 173 -7.17 -1.35 -0.80
C SER A 173 -6.85 -1.82 -2.21
N ILE A 174 -7.83 -1.84 -3.13
CA ILE A 174 -7.67 -2.38 -4.49
C ILE A 174 -6.51 -1.72 -5.25
N GLU A 175 -6.31 -0.42 -5.08
CA GLU A 175 -5.20 0.31 -5.73
C GLU A 175 -3.82 -0.08 -5.22
N ARG A 176 -3.74 -0.65 -4.01
CA ARG A 176 -2.50 -1.01 -3.33
C ARG A 176 -2.21 -2.50 -3.37
N LEU A 177 -3.02 -3.31 -4.06
CA LEU A 177 -2.79 -4.75 -4.17
C LEU A 177 -1.44 -5.03 -4.83
N PRO A 178 -0.79 -6.18 -4.50
CA PRO A 178 0.40 -6.63 -5.21
C PRO A 178 0.19 -6.61 -6.73
N ALA A 179 1.26 -6.33 -7.48
CA ALA A 179 1.19 -6.22 -8.94
C ALA A 179 0.69 -7.53 -9.57
N THR A 180 1.15 -8.66 -9.05
CA THR A 180 0.73 -10.01 -9.47
C THR A 180 -0.77 -10.24 -9.28
N TRP A 181 -1.35 -9.77 -8.17
CA TRP A 181 -2.78 -9.87 -7.90
C TRP A 181 -3.57 -8.96 -8.85
N SER A 182 -3.11 -7.72 -9.01
CA SER A 182 -3.74 -6.74 -9.90
C SER A 182 -3.78 -7.24 -11.35
N THR A 183 -2.69 -7.84 -11.82
CA THR A 183 -2.63 -8.47 -13.15
C THR A 183 -3.59 -9.64 -13.28
N ALA A 184 -3.63 -10.55 -12.30
CA ALA A 184 -4.56 -11.69 -12.31
C ALA A 184 -6.03 -11.24 -12.33
N LEU A 185 -6.38 -10.23 -11.52
CA LEU A 185 -7.73 -9.66 -11.45
C LEU A 185 -8.12 -8.85 -12.67
N ALA A 186 -7.16 -8.21 -13.34
CA ALA A 186 -7.40 -7.47 -14.59
C ALA A 186 -7.61 -8.41 -15.78
N ALA A 187 -7.01 -9.60 -15.76
CA ALA A 187 -7.09 -10.57 -16.83
C ALA A 187 -8.46 -11.27 -16.93
N VAL A 188 -9.25 -11.27 -15.85
CA VAL A 188 -10.52 -12.02 -15.80
C VAL A 188 -11.73 -11.15 -15.56
N LYS A 189 -12.86 -11.59 -16.10
CA LYS A 189 -14.17 -10.95 -16.02
C LYS A 189 -15.11 -11.81 -15.16
N GLY A 190 -16.27 -11.27 -14.80
CA GLY A 190 -17.29 -12.06 -14.11
C GLY A 190 -18.19 -11.28 -13.19
N VAL A 191 -18.70 -11.94 -12.14
CA VAL A 191 -19.66 -11.41 -11.17
C VAL A 191 -19.01 -11.33 -9.79
N TYR A 192 -19.18 -10.20 -9.11
CA TYR A 192 -18.65 -9.93 -7.78
C TYR A 192 -19.76 -9.48 -6.82
N LEU A 193 -19.44 -9.52 -5.54
CA LEU A 193 -20.28 -9.05 -4.44
C LEU A 193 -19.56 -7.91 -3.72
N LEU A 194 -20.30 -6.83 -3.42
CA LEU A 194 -19.90 -5.82 -2.45
C LEU A 194 -20.75 -5.98 -1.20
N THR A 195 -20.13 -5.95 -0.03
CA THR A 195 -20.82 -5.98 1.26
C THR A 195 -20.45 -4.77 2.10
N CYS A 196 -21.45 -4.10 2.66
CA CYS A 196 -21.24 -2.96 3.54
C CYS A 196 -20.94 -3.46 4.96
N PRO A 197 -19.73 -3.22 5.52
CA PRO A 197 -19.43 -3.66 6.88
C PRO A 197 -20.33 -2.96 7.93
N ARG A 198 -20.88 -1.78 7.62
CA ARG A 198 -21.74 -1.00 8.52
C ARG A 198 -23.20 -1.43 8.47
N THR A 199 -23.82 -1.41 7.29
CA THR A 199 -25.26 -1.68 7.14
C THR A 199 -25.57 -3.16 6.90
N LYS A 200 -24.56 -3.98 6.60
CA LYS A 200 -24.69 -5.39 6.20
C LYS A 200 -25.46 -5.61 4.90
N GLU A 201 -25.77 -4.54 4.18
CA GLU A 201 -26.39 -4.61 2.86
C GLU A 201 -25.38 -5.04 1.80
N GLN A 202 -25.88 -5.66 0.74
CA GLN A 202 -25.07 -6.23 -0.33
C GLN A 202 -25.44 -5.69 -1.70
N TYR A 203 -24.46 -5.63 -2.60
CA TYR A 203 -24.63 -5.26 -3.99
C TYR A 203 -23.95 -6.31 -4.87
N VAL A 204 -24.67 -6.84 -5.86
CA VAL A 204 -24.12 -7.73 -6.89
C VAL A 204 -23.81 -6.88 -8.12
N GLY A 205 -22.61 -7.03 -8.65
CA GLY A 205 -22.19 -6.35 -9.89
C GLY A 205 -21.42 -7.28 -10.81
N SER A 206 -21.24 -6.83 -12.06
CA SER A 206 -20.44 -7.51 -13.07
C SER A 206 -19.28 -6.64 -13.54
N ALA A 207 -18.21 -7.31 -13.96
CA ALA A 207 -17.04 -6.73 -14.58
C ALA A 207 -16.90 -7.27 -16.01
N THR A 208 -17.37 -6.51 -16.99
CA THR A 208 -17.37 -6.90 -18.42
C THR A 208 -16.33 -6.16 -19.27
N GLY A 209 -15.77 -5.08 -18.73
CA GLY A 209 -14.80 -4.21 -19.39
C GLY A 209 -13.45 -4.88 -19.67
N ALA A 210 -12.60 -4.21 -20.44
CA ALA A 210 -11.30 -4.73 -20.87
C ALA A 210 -10.34 -5.05 -19.71
N ASP A 211 -10.39 -4.24 -18.64
CA ASP A 211 -9.53 -4.38 -17.46
C ASP A 211 -10.13 -5.28 -16.35
N GLY A 212 -11.09 -6.14 -16.71
CA GLY A 212 -11.62 -7.17 -15.82
C GLY A 212 -12.20 -6.66 -14.49
N PHE A 213 -12.11 -7.49 -13.45
CA PHE A 213 -12.53 -7.12 -12.09
C PHE A 213 -11.77 -5.89 -11.58
N TYR A 214 -10.45 -5.89 -11.77
CA TYR A 214 -9.59 -4.83 -11.25
C TYR A 214 -10.02 -3.44 -11.76
N GLY A 215 -10.18 -3.29 -13.08
CA GLY A 215 -10.64 -2.04 -13.67
C GLY A 215 -12.04 -1.64 -13.22
N ARG A 216 -12.97 -2.59 -13.10
CA ARG A 216 -14.32 -2.32 -12.59
C ARG A 216 -14.29 -1.82 -11.15
N TRP A 217 -13.46 -2.41 -10.28
CA TRP A 217 -13.37 -1.99 -8.88
C TRP A 217 -12.71 -0.62 -8.71
N LEU A 218 -11.76 -0.26 -9.58
CA LEU A 218 -11.18 1.07 -9.60
C LEU A 218 -12.19 2.19 -9.92
N THR A 219 -13.35 1.90 -10.50
CA THR A 219 -14.36 2.94 -10.73
C THR A 219 -15.09 3.34 -9.44
N TYR A 220 -14.96 2.58 -8.35
CA TYR A 220 -15.59 2.87 -7.05
C TYR A 220 -14.78 3.83 -6.19
N ARG A 221 -13.74 4.49 -6.72
CA ARG A 221 -13.02 5.56 -6.01
C ARG A 221 -13.93 6.70 -5.54
N ASP A 222 -15.02 6.94 -6.28
CA ASP A 222 -16.06 7.89 -5.93
C ASP A 222 -17.07 7.37 -4.86
N GLY A 223 -16.83 6.16 -4.36
CA GLY A 223 -17.67 5.45 -3.38
C GLY A 223 -18.81 4.62 -3.98
N HIS A 224 -19.14 4.79 -5.27
CA HIS A 224 -20.36 4.19 -5.83
C HIS A 224 -20.23 3.60 -7.24
N GLY A 225 -19.21 3.95 -8.02
CA GLY A 225 -18.98 3.46 -9.38
C GLY A 225 -20.16 3.67 -10.33
N GLY A 226 -20.91 4.76 -10.14
CA GLY A 226 -22.13 5.08 -10.90
C GLY A 226 -23.42 4.42 -10.39
N ASN A 227 -23.36 3.55 -9.38
CA ASN A 227 -24.51 2.77 -8.94
C ASN A 227 -25.45 3.56 -8.03
N VAL A 228 -26.71 3.66 -8.43
CA VAL A 228 -27.74 4.47 -7.76
C VAL A 228 -27.98 4.04 -6.31
N GLY A 229 -28.02 2.74 -6.03
CA GLY A 229 -28.25 2.25 -4.66
C GLY A 229 -27.09 2.52 -3.71
N LEU A 230 -25.86 2.67 -4.22
CA LEU A 230 -24.69 3.05 -3.40
C LEU A 230 -24.64 4.57 -3.19
N LYS A 231 -25.05 5.36 -4.19
CA LYS A 231 -25.16 6.83 -4.13
C LYS A 231 -26.09 7.33 -3.03
N SER A 232 -27.17 6.60 -2.74
CA SER A 232 -28.18 7.00 -1.75
C SER A 232 -27.80 6.66 -0.31
N ARG A 233 -26.58 6.18 -0.06
CA ARG A 233 -26.09 5.78 1.26
C ARG A 233 -24.88 6.62 1.66
N ASP A 234 -24.65 6.69 2.96
CA ASP A 234 -23.43 7.27 3.49
C ASP A 234 -22.21 6.50 2.98
N PRO A 235 -21.13 7.19 2.54
CA PRO A 235 -19.93 6.55 1.98
C PRO A 235 -19.32 5.52 2.93
N SER A 236 -19.21 4.27 2.49
CA SER A 236 -18.60 3.16 3.25
C SER A 236 -17.44 2.56 2.47
N ASP A 237 -16.44 2.06 3.17
CA ASP A 237 -15.47 1.17 2.56
C ASP A 237 -16.11 -0.22 2.46
N TYR A 238 -16.55 -0.60 1.27
CA TYR A 238 -17.20 -1.89 1.04
C TYR A 238 -16.14 -2.98 0.91
N ARG A 239 -16.47 -4.19 1.36
CA ARG A 239 -15.67 -5.37 1.05
C ARG A 239 -16.12 -5.95 -0.27
N VAL A 240 -15.16 -6.28 -1.13
CA VAL A 240 -15.38 -6.95 -2.40
C VAL A 240 -14.94 -8.40 -2.34
N SER A 241 -15.71 -9.28 -2.96
CA SER A 241 -15.39 -10.69 -3.19
C SER A 241 -15.91 -11.15 -4.56
N ILE A 242 -15.36 -12.23 -5.09
CA ILE A 242 -15.76 -12.77 -6.41
C ILE A 242 -16.82 -13.87 -6.19
N LEU A 243 -17.92 -13.80 -6.95
CA LEU A 243 -18.96 -14.84 -6.94
C LEU A 243 -18.73 -15.86 -8.06
N GLU A 244 -18.37 -15.39 -9.25
CA GLU A 244 -18.21 -16.23 -10.43
C GLU A 244 -17.22 -15.58 -11.39
N VAL A 245 -16.20 -16.34 -11.80
CA VAL A 245 -15.29 -15.96 -12.89
C VAL A 245 -15.91 -16.44 -14.20
N ALA A 246 -15.95 -15.55 -15.19
CA ALA A 246 -16.43 -15.88 -16.52
C ALA A 246 -15.42 -16.78 -17.27
N GLY A 247 -15.92 -17.65 -18.14
CA GLY A 247 -15.03 -18.44 -19.00
C GLY A 247 -14.39 -17.57 -20.09
N ASP A 248 -13.26 -18.00 -20.63
CA ASP A 248 -12.47 -17.22 -21.59
C ASP A 248 -13.26 -16.79 -22.84
N ASN A 249 -14.24 -17.60 -23.26
CA ASN A 249 -15.10 -17.34 -24.41
C ASN A 249 -16.46 -16.70 -24.05
N SER A 250 -16.68 -16.33 -22.78
CA SER A 250 -17.93 -15.72 -22.36
C SER A 250 -18.09 -14.33 -22.97
N LEU A 251 -19.23 -14.09 -23.60
CA LEU A 251 -19.59 -12.78 -24.11
C LEU A 251 -20.09 -11.89 -22.96
N PRO A 252 -20.01 -10.55 -23.09
CA PRO A 252 -20.50 -9.64 -22.05
C PRO A 252 -21.95 -9.92 -21.60
N GLU A 253 -22.82 -10.29 -22.53
CA GLU A 253 -24.21 -10.68 -22.29
C GLU A 253 -24.36 -11.94 -21.40
N ASP A 254 -23.44 -12.89 -21.52
CA ASP A 254 -23.43 -14.08 -20.67
C ASP A 254 -23.17 -13.68 -19.22
N ILE A 255 -22.21 -12.77 -19.01
CA ILE A 255 -21.84 -12.26 -17.69
C ILE A 255 -23.00 -11.47 -17.07
N LEU A 256 -23.70 -10.65 -17.87
CA LEU A 256 -24.89 -9.92 -17.41
C LEU A 256 -26.04 -10.87 -17.03
N THR A 257 -26.18 -11.97 -17.77
CA THR A 257 -27.14 -13.03 -17.46
C THR A 257 -26.79 -13.71 -16.13
N LYS A 258 -25.51 -13.99 -15.88
CA LYS A 258 -25.02 -14.52 -14.59
C LYS A 258 -25.20 -13.53 -13.45
N GLU A 259 -24.91 -12.25 -13.67
CA GLU A 259 -25.17 -11.19 -12.68
C GLU A 259 -26.64 -11.18 -12.27
N SER A 260 -27.55 -11.24 -13.24
CA SER A 260 -28.99 -11.28 -13.00
C SER A 260 -29.41 -12.53 -12.21
N LEU A 261 -28.79 -13.68 -12.49
CA LEU A 261 -29.01 -14.90 -11.71
C LEU A 261 -28.55 -14.74 -10.25
N TRP A 262 -27.37 -14.18 -10.02
CA TRP A 262 -26.84 -13.93 -8.68
C TRP A 262 -27.67 -12.92 -7.89
N LYS A 263 -28.15 -11.84 -8.53
CA LYS A 263 -29.10 -10.89 -7.94
C LYS A 263 -30.35 -11.58 -7.42
N ARG A 264 -30.93 -12.51 -8.20
CA ARG A 264 -32.10 -13.29 -7.77
C ARG A 264 -31.77 -14.23 -6.61
N LYS A 265 -30.66 -14.99 -6.71
CA LYS A 265 -30.24 -15.94 -5.66
C LYS A 265 -30.00 -15.26 -4.32
N LEU A 266 -29.33 -14.10 -4.34
CA LEU A 266 -28.99 -13.32 -3.15
C LEU A 266 -30.06 -12.29 -2.78
N GLN A 267 -31.14 -12.18 -3.57
CA GLN A 267 -32.22 -11.22 -3.38
C GLN A 267 -31.71 -9.76 -3.25
N SER A 268 -30.63 -9.41 -3.94
CA SER A 268 -29.92 -8.14 -3.72
C SER A 268 -30.69 -6.90 -4.20
N GLY A 269 -31.77 -7.07 -4.96
CA GLY A 269 -32.72 -6.01 -5.28
C GLY A 269 -33.66 -5.68 -4.11
N ALA A 270 -34.26 -6.71 -3.51
CA ALA A 270 -35.22 -6.57 -2.42
C ALA A 270 -34.57 -6.32 -1.06
N MET A 271 -33.44 -6.99 -0.79
CA MET A 271 -32.75 -6.99 0.50
C MET A 271 -31.39 -6.26 0.45
N GLY A 272 -30.98 -5.78 -0.72
CA GLY A 272 -29.67 -5.17 -0.92
C GLY A 272 -29.73 -3.81 -1.59
N LEU A 273 -28.68 -3.49 -2.34
CA LEU A 273 -28.41 -2.18 -2.92
C LEU A 273 -28.54 -2.19 -4.45
N ASN A 274 -28.93 -3.29 -5.08
CA ASN A 274 -29.27 -3.27 -6.50
C ASN A 274 -30.62 -2.56 -6.70
N ARG A 275 -30.66 -1.59 -7.63
CA ARG A 275 -31.84 -0.78 -7.94
C ARG A 275 -32.19 -0.81 -9.43
N ASN A 276 -31.61 -1.77 -10.14
CA ASN A 276 -31.83 -2.06 -11.55
C ASN A 276 -32.39 -3.47 -11.72
#